data_AF-A0A177NJA1-F1
#
_entry.id   AF-A0A177NJA1-F1
#
_cell.length_a   1.000
_cell.length_b   1.000
_cell.length_c   1.000
_cell.angle_alpha   90.00
_cell.angle_beta   90.00
_cell.angle_gamma   90.00
#
_symmetry.space_group_name_H-M   'P 1'
#
loop_
_entity.id
_entity.type
_entity.pdbx_description
1 polymer ?
#
loop_
_entity_poly.entity_id
_entity_poly.type
_entity_poly.pdbx_seq_one_letter_code
_entity_poly.pdbx_strand_id
1 'polypeptide(L)'
;MDYFPLFLKVKDQTCLVVGAGEIAARKIELLLRAGANIVVVAMEIGSAVAAMQQSNQIVIRQKAFTHEDIDGMGLVVSATNCRSTNVEISKLANQRKIPVNVVDDPALCSFIFPAIIDRSPLLVAISSSGVSPVLTRLLRARVESAIPASFGLLVQLAEKFKLLVKQRIPQPSQRRVFWEKILQGPVAELVFVGKQSEAEELLRSQLQQPDPTVNEGEVYLIGAGPGDPDLLTFKALRLLQQADVIVYDRLVSIEVLDMARRDAEKIYVGKQRDNHSLPQESINQLLIDLALAGKRVARLKGGDPFIFGRGGEEIESFIQLGISFQVVPGITAAAGCASYAGIPLTHRDHAQSCTFVTGHLKDGSINLDWQQLSRPNQTIVIYMGLAELATICRSLIEYGCPANHPIAVIQEGTTRNQRVLTGTIADMPSRVEQAEMTPPTLIIIGSVVTLHQQLDWFQRSD
;
A
#
# COMPACT_ATOMS: atom_id res chain seq x y z
N MET A 1 20.23 2.93 18.48
CA MET A 1 19.48 1.68 18.21
C MET A 1 19.79 0.77 19.37
N ASP A 2 18.82 0.50 20.24
CA ASP A 2 19.07 -0.15 21.54
C ASP A 2 18.97 -1.67 21.46
N TYR A 3 18.29 -2.19 20.43
CA TYR A 3 18.13 -3.62 20.16
C TYR A 3 18.53 -3.95 18.73
N PHE A 4 19.26 -5.06 18.57
CA PHE A 4 19.56 -5.63 17.25
C PHE A 4 18.49 -6.68 16.90
N PRO A 5 17.72 -6.52 15.81
CA PRO A 5 16.66 -7.46 15.45
C PRO A 5 17.25 -8.77 14.91
N LEU A 6 16.97 -9.88 15.59
CA LEU A 6 17.41 -11.22 15.19
C LEU A 6 16.30 -12.24 15.44
N PHE A 7 16.32 -13.35 14.68
CA PHE A 7 15.48 -14.51 14.94
C PHE A 7 16.33 -15.63 15.54
N LEU A 8 15.99 -16.09 16.74
CA LEU A 8 16.72 -17.13 17.45
C LEU A 8 16.09 -18.51 17.16
N LYS A 9 16.90 -19.47 16.70
CA LYS A 9 16.47 -20.86 16.56
C LYS A 9 16.55 -21.56 17.92
N VAL A 10 15.40 -21.74 18.57
CA VAL A 10 15.27 -22.41 19.88
C VAL A 10 14.72 -23.83 19.78
N LYS A 11 14.49 -24.33 18.57
CA LYS A 11 14.00 -25.70 18.35
C LYS A 11 14.94 -26.70 19.03
N ASP A 12 14.36 -27.59 19.83
CA ASP A 12 15.02 -28.63 20.62
C ASP A 12 15.92 -28.09 21.76
N GLN A 13 15.97 -26.76 21.98
CA GLN A 13 16.70 -26.16 23.12
C GLN A 13 15.83 -26.13 24.37
N THR A 14 16.44 -26.34 25.53
CA THR A 14 15.76 -26.21 26.82
C THR A 14 15.72 -24.74 27.24
N CYS A 15 14.52 -24.19 27.42
CA CYS A 15 14.28 -22.83 27.88
C CYS A 15 13.68 -22.83 29.28
N LEU A 16 14.15 -21.93 30.14
CA LEU A 16 13.65 -21.77 31.49
C LEU A 16 12.62 -20.64 31.56
N VAL A 17 11.48 -20.91 32.20
CA VAL A 17 10.50 -19.90 32.59
C VAL A 17 10.36 -19.91 34.10
N VAL A 18 10.69 -18.81 34.75
CA VAL A 18 10.53 -18.65 36.20
C VAL A 18 9.26 -17.88 36.49
N GLY A 19 8.34 -18.50 37.23
CA GLY A 19 6.96 -18.05 37.41
C GLY A 19 5.96 -18.86 36.56
N ALA A 20 4.74 -19.02 37.07
CA ALA A 20 3.70 -19.83 36.43
C ALA A 20 2.31 -19.16 36.41
N GLY A 21 2.28 -17.83 36.35
CA GLY A 21 1.05 -17.05 36.16
C GLY A 21 0.64 -16.91 34.69
N GLU A 22 -0.41 -16.14 34.42
CA GLU A 22 -0.94 -15.85 33.07
C GLU A 22 0.12 -15.29 32.11
N ILE A 23 0.99 -14.41 32.61
CA ILE A 23 2.08 -13.82 31.82
C ILE A 23 3.07 -14.91 31.39
N ALA A 24 3.44 -15.80 32.32
CA ALA A 24 4.34 -16.91 32.03
C ALA A 24 3.73 -17.86 30.99
N ALA A 25 2.45 -18.21 31.13
CA ALA A 25 1.72 -19.05 30.18
C ALA A 25 1.82 -18.52 28.73
N ARG A 26 1.62 -17.21 28.51
CA ARG A 26 1.75 -16.59 27.17
C ARG A 26 3.17 -16.71 26.60
N LYS A 27 4.21 -16.65 27.44
CA LYS A 27 5.61 -16.80 27.00
C LYS A 27 5.95 -18.26 26.70
N ILE A 28 5.45 -19.18 27.52
CA ILE A 28 5.56 -20.63 27.32
C ILE A 28 4.95 -21.01 25.97
N GLU A 29 3.74 -20.54 25.66
CA GLU A 29 3.06 -20.83 24.38
C GLU A 29 3.90 -20.41 23.16
N LEU A 30 4.49 -19.20 23.20
CA LEU A 30 5.34 -18.71 22.11
C LEU A 30 6.61 -19.56 21.92
N LEU A 31 7.25 -19.97 23.03
CA LEU A 31 8.45 -20.80 22.97
C LEU A 31 8.13 -22.24 22.51
N LEU A 32 7.00 -22.81 22.95
CA LEU A 32 6.51 -24.11 22.49
C LEU A 32 6.23 -24.11 20.98
N ARG A 33 5.60 -23.05 20.45
CA ARG A 33 5.38 -22.89 19.01
C ARG A 33 6.69 -22.84 18.21
N ALA A 34 7.75 -22.31 18.81
CA ALA A 34 9.10 -22.31 18.23
C ALA A 34 9.84 -23.66 18.38
N GLY A 35 9.22 -24.66 19.03
CA GLY A 35 9.75 -26.00 19.23
C GLY A 35 10.76 -26.11 20.38
N ALA A 36 10.73 -25.19 21.36
CA ALA A 36 11.59 -25.27 22.53
C ALA A 36 11.06 -26.29 23.57
N ASN A 37 11.98 -26.93 24.28
CA ASN A 37 11.68 -27.74 25.46
C ASN A 37 11.57 -26.81 26.67
N ILE A 38 10.44 -26.81 27.39
CA ILE A 38 10.21 -25.83 28.45
C ILE A 38 10.36 -26.45 29.83
N VAL A 39 11.18 -25.81 30.67
CA VAL A 39 11.23 -26.05 32.11
C VAL A 39 10.64 -24.84 32.83
N VAL A 40 9.63 -25.07 33.66
CA VAL A 40 8.99 -24.05 34.49
C VAL A 40 9.43 -24.22 35.94
N VAL A 41 9.87 -23.15 36.58
CA VAL A 41 10.20 -23.12 38.02
C VAL A 41 9.30 -22.11 38.71
N ALA A 42 8.46 -22.56 39.64
CA ALA A 42 7.59 -21.68 40.42
C ALA A 42 7.11 -22.36 41.70
N MET A 43 6.84 -21.58 42.75
CA MET A 43 6.26 -22.09 44.01
C MET A 43 4.77 -22.43 43.86
N GLU A 44 4.05 -21.59 43.11
CA GLU A 44 2.62 -21.71 42.83
C GLU A 44 2.41 -21.86 41.33
N ILE A 45 1.57 -22.81 40.94
CA ILE A 45 1.29 -23.13 39.53
C ILE A 45 -0.12 -22.63 39.17
N GLY A 46 -0.20 -21.66 38.28
CA GLY A 46 -1.48 -21.17 37.76
C GLY A 46 -2.18 -22.20 36.87
N SER A 47 -3.50 -22.10 36.76
CA SER A 47 -4.35 -23.04 36.00
C SER A 47 -3.93 -23.17 34.53
N ALA A 48 -3.58 -22.06 33.87
CA ALA A 48 -3.13 -22.05 32.48
C ALA A 48 -1.86 -22.88 32.27
N VAL A 49 -0.87 -22.75 33.16
CA VAL A 49 0.40 -23.50 33.08
C VAL A 49 0.19 -24.97 33.46
N ALA A 50 -0.66 -25.26 34.45
CA ALA A 50 -1.03 -26.62 34.81
C ALA A 50 -1.70 -27.37 33.64
N ALA A 51 -2.60 -26.70 32.92
CA ALA A 51 -3.23 -27.27 31.72
C ALA A 51 -2.21 -27.54 30.60
N MET A 52 -1.18 -26.70 30.47
CA MET A 52 -0.09 -26.91 29.51
C MET A 52 0.74 -28.16 29.82
N GLN A 53 0.91 -28.54 31.10
CA GLN A 53 1.62 -29.79 31.46
C GLN A 53 0.88 -31.05 30.99
N GLN A 54 -0.45 -31.00 30.94
CA GLN A 54 -1.27 -32.14 30.50
C GLN A 54 -1.32 -32.27 28.98
N SER A 55 -1.30 -31.14 28.28
CA SER A 55 -1.49 -31.04 26.82
C SER A 55 -0.18 -30.94 26.04
N ASN A 56 0.90 -30.45 26.67
CA ASN A 56 2.20 -30.22 26.06
C ASN A 56 3.32 -30.88 26.89
N GLN A 57 4.47 -31.12 26.27
CA GLN A 57 5.65 -31.65 26.96
C GLN A 57 6.41 -30.51 27.68
N ILE A 58 5.84 -29.97 28.76
CA ILE A 58 6.54 -29.04 29.67
C ILE A 58 6.92 -29.74 30.98
N VAL A 59 8.07 -29.39 31.54
CA VAL A 59 8.55 -29.91 32.82
C VAL A 59 8.36 -28.85 33.90
N ILE A 60 7.50 -29.12 34.89
CA ILE A 60 7.27 -28.20 36.01
C ILE A 60 8.07 -28.65 37.23
N ARG A 61 8.88 -27.74 37.78
CA ARG A 61 9.58 -27.88 39.06
C ARG A 61 8.92 -26.96 40.08
N GLN A 62 8.07 -27.53 40.93
CA GLN A 62 7.37 -26.76 41.95
C GLN A 62 8.30 -26.46 43.14
N LYS A 63 9.11 -25.41 43.01
CA LYS A 63 10.06 -24.96 44.03
C LYS A 63 10.43 -23.49 43.82
N ALA A 64 11.16 -22.91 44.78
CA ALA A 64 11.82 -21.63 44.60
C ALA A 64 12.97 -21.75 43.59
N PHE A 65 13.24 -20.65 42.87
CA PHE A 65 14.35 -20.57 41.95
C PHE A 65 15.69 -20.73 42.68
N THR A 66 16.58 -21.57 42.15
CA THR A 66 17.97 -21.71 42.61
C THR A 66 18.94 -21.45 41.45
N HIS A 67 20.20 -21.11 41.76
CA HIS A 67 21.20 -20.74 40.74
C HIS A 67 21.47 -21.86 39.74
N GLU A 68 21.32 -23.11 40.15
CA GLU A 68 21.51 -24.31 39.31
C GLU A 68 20.40 -24.49 38.27
N ASP A 69 19.21 -23.89 38.47
CA ASP A 69 18.10 -24.04 37.52
C ASP A 69 18.39 -23.40 36.16
N ILE A 70 19.32 -22.44 36.11
CA ILE A 70 19.68 -21.71 34.91
C ILE A 70 20.75 -22.42 34.07
N ASP A 71 21.44 -23.41 34.65
CA ASP A 71 22.58 -24.05 34.01
C ASP A 71 22.12 -24.91 32.82
N GLY A 72 22.79 -24.74 31.67
CA GLY A 72 22.48 -25.46 30.44
C GLY A 72 21.22 -24.96 29.70
N MET A 73 20.62 -23.84 30.14
CA MET A 73 19.44 -23.26 29.47
C MET A 73 19.84 -22.42 28.26
N GLY A 74 19.10 -22.57 27.16
CA GLY A 74 19.31 -21.80 25.93
C GLY A 74 18.74 -20.37 26.00
N LEU A 75 17.69 -20.17 26.81
CA LEU A 75 17.02 -18.89 27.01
C LEU A 75 16.25 -18.89 28.33
N VAL A 76 16.15 -17.73 28.97
CA VAL A 76 15.47 -17.56 30.26
C VAL A 76 14.40 -16.47 30.18
N VAL A 77 13.23 -16.75 30.74
CA VAL A 77 12.16 -15.77 30.95
C VAL A 77 11.83 -15.68 32.43
N SER A 78 11.97 -14.50 33.02
CA SER A 78 11.56 -14.20 34.38
C SER A 78 10.19 -13.51 34.36
N ALA A 79 9.16 -14.23 34.79
CA ALA A 79 7.76 -13.77 34.83
C ALA A 79 7.19 -13.89 36.26
N THR A 80 7.98 -13.44 37.26
CA THR A 80 7.60 -13.44 38.67
C THR A 80 7.19 -12.03 39.14
N ASN A 81 6.38 -11.97 40.19
CA ASN A 81 6.04 -10.72 40.88
C ASN A 81 7.13 -10.25 41.87
N CYS A 82 8.22 -11.01 42.02
CA CYS A 82 9.28 -10.72 42.98
C CYS A 82 10.45 -10.01 42.29
N ARG A 83 10.59 -8.70 42.51
CA ARG A 83 11.63 -7.90 41.85
C ARG A 83 13.05 -8.37 42.19
N SER A 84 13.32 -8.75 43.44
CA SER A 84 14.66 -9.23 43.84
C SER A 84 15.05 -10.50 43.10
N THR A 85 14.12 -11.46 42.96
CA THR A 85 14.31 -12.68 42.17
C THR A 85 14.53 -12.36 40.69
N ASN A 86 13.77 -11.43 40.12
CA ASN A 86 13.93 -11.01 38.72
C ASN A 86 15.33 -10.39 38.45
N VAL A 87 15.83 -9.55 39.37
CA VAL A 87 17.18 -8.95 39.29
C VAL A 87 18.26 -10.02 39.40
N GLU A 88 18.09 -10.98 40.31
CA GLU A 88 19.02 -12.09 40.49
C GLU A 88 19.10 -12.98 39.24
N ILE A 89 17.96 -13.36 38.68
CA ILE A 89 17.88 -14.13 37.43
C ILE A 89 18.58 -13.40 36.28
N SER A 90 18.29 -12.10 36.12
CA SER A 90 18.94 -11.28 35.08
C SER A 90 20.46 -11.25 35.24
N LYS A 91 20.96 -11.04 36.46
CA LYS A 91 22.39 -11.02 36.75
C LYS A 91 23.05 -12.36 36.43
N LEU A 92 22.47 -13.47 36.88
CA LEU A 92 22.99 -14.82 36.66
C LEU A 92 22.99 -15.21 35.18
N ALA A 93 21.93 -14.86 34.44
CA ALA A 93 21.83 -15.10 33.01
C ALA A 93 22.93 -14.34 32.25
N ASN A 94 23.12 -13.06 32.57
CA ASN A 94 24.16 -12.23 31.95
C ASN A 94 25.58 -12.78 32.22
N GLN A 95 25.85 -13.22 33.47
CA GLN A 95 27.13 -13.86 33.82
C GLN A 95 27.42 -15.12 33.00
N ARG A 96 26.37 -15.89 32.68
CA ARG A 96 26.46 -17.12 31.87
C ARG A 96 26.27 -16.90 30.37
N LYS A 97 26.06 -15.64 29.94
CA LYS A 97 25.76 -15.27 28.55
C LYS A 97 24.50 -15.96 28.00
N ILE A 98 23.52 -16.21 28.86
CA ILE A 98 22.22 -16.77 28.49
C ILE A 98 21.27 -15.60 28.20
N PRO A 99 20.58 -15.57 27.05
CA PRO A 99 19.57 -14.56 26.77
C PRO A 99 18.46 -14.57 27.83
N VAL A 100 18.19 -13.40 28.42
CA VAL A 100 17.18 -13.23 29.46
C VAL A 100 16.16 -12.16 29.11
N ASN A 101 14.89 -12.47 29.34
CA ASN A 101 13.81 -11.51 29.32
C ASN A 101 13.15 -11.47 30.71
N VAL A 102 13.11 -10.29 31.31
CA VAL A 102 12.35 -10.03 32.53
C VAL A 102 11.09 -9.29 32.15
N VAL A 103 9.94 -9.87 32.46
CA VAL A 103 8.66 -9.26 32.10
C VAL A 103 8.47 -7.95 32.87
N ASP A 104 7.98 -6.93 32.16
CA ASP A 104 7.70 -5.57 32.65
C ASP A 104 8.91 -4.78 33.20
N ASP A 105 10.14 -5.30 33.07
CA ASP A 105 11.38 -4.57 33.39
C ASP A 105 12.41 -4.65 32.23
N PRO A 106 12.26 -3.81 31.19
CA PRO A 106 13.17 -3.81 30.04
C PRO A 106 14.64 -3.54 30.40
N ALA A 107 14.92 -2.85 31.52
CA ALA A 107 16.29 -2.55 31.95
C ALA A 107 17.05 -3.81 32.41
N LEU A 108 16.33 -4.87 32.79
CA LEU A 108 16.90 -6.16 33.18
C LEU A 108 16.95 -7.18 32.02
N CYS A 109 16.49 -6.80 30.84
CA CYS A 109 16.42 -7.68 29.67
C CYS A 109 17.70 -7.63 28.83
N SER A 110 18.15 -8.78 28.33
CA SER A 110 19.11 -8.84 27.22
C SER A 110 18.40 -8.98 25.86
N PHE A 111 17.11 -9.33 25.85
CA PHE A 111 16.26 -9.34 24.66
C PHE A 111 14.81 -9.02 25.01
N ILE A 112 14.05 -8.60 24.00
CA ILE A 112 12.61 -8.32 24.12
C ILE A 112 11.79 -9.22 23.19
N PHE A 113 10.57 -9.53 23.60
CA PHE A 113 9.60 -10.18 22.73
C PHE A 113 8.92 -9.12 21.83
N PRO A 114 9.10 -9.18 20.49
CA PRO A 114 8.36 -8.30 19.59
C PRO A 114 6.90 -8.76 19.48
N ALA A 115 6.06 -7.93 18.84
CA ALA A 115 4.84 -8.42 18.24
C ALA A 115 5.20 -9.32 17.05
N ILE A 116 4.67 -10.54 17.02
CA ILE A 116 4.99 -11.54 16.01
C ILE A 116 3.76 -11.77 15.12
N ILE A 117 3.97 -11.77 13.81
CA ILE A 117 3.02 -12.30 12.83
C ILE A 117 3.66 -13.57 12.28
N ASP A 118 2.99 -14.68 12.55
CA ASP A 118 3.45 -16.01 12.16
C ASP A 118 2.70 -16.48 10.91
N ARG A 119 3.48 -16.71 9.85
CA ARG A 119 3.09 -17.27 8.55
C ARG A 119 4.08 -18.36 8.17
N SER A 120 4.49 -19.16 9.15
CA SER A 120 5.61 -20.10 9.05
C SER A 120 5.63 -20.84 7.70
N PRO A 121 6.78 -20.84 7.00
CA PRO A 121 8.10 -20.39 7.47
C PRO A 121 8.37 -18.88 7.39
N LEU A 122 7.42 -18.06 6.93
CA LEU A 122 7.54 -16.59 6.94
C LEU A 122 7.22 -16.04 8.34
N LEU A 123 8.10 -15.19 8.88
CA LEU A 123 7.91 -14.53 10.17
C LEU A 123 8.11 -13.02 10.02
N VAL A 124 7.27 -12.23 10.68
CA VAL A 124 7.45 -10.78 10.83
C VAL A 124 7.48 -10.42 12.30
N ALA A 125 8.50 -9.65 12.70
CA ALA A 125 8.67 -9.13 14.04
C ALA A 125 8.56 -7.60 14.04
N ILE A 126 7.71 -7.05 14.91
CA ILE A 126 7.46 -5.61 15.03
C ILE A 126 7.72 -5.18 16.47
N SER A 127 8.53 -4.14 16.65
CA SER A 127 8.85 -3.61 17.98
C SER A 127 9.02 -2.08 17.93
N SER A 128 8.57 -1.43 19.00
CA SER A 128 8.85 -0.02 19.30
C SER A 128 9.86 0.13 20.44
N SER A 129 10.66 -0.91 20.72
CA SER A 129 11.61 -0.97 21.85
C SER A 129 10.98 -0.66 23.21
N GLY A 130 9.68 -0.92 23.36
CA GLY A 130 8.92 -0.64 24.57
C GLY A 130 8.29 0.76 24.64
N VAL A 131 8.54 1.66 23.68
CA VAL A 131 8.06 3.06 23.71
C VAL A 131 6.54 3.16 23.56
N SER A 132 5.93 2.37 22.66
CA SER A 132 4.48 2.42 22.45
C SER A 132 3.93 1.03 22.09
N PRO A 133 3.38 0.29 23.07
CA PRO A 133 2.70 -0.97 22.83
C PRO A 133 1.46 -0.81 21.92
N VAL A 134 0.76 0.33 22.02
CA VAL A 134 -0.43 0.61 21.20
C VAL A 134 -0.07 0.76 19.73
N LEU A 135 0.98 1.53 19.41
CA LEU A 135 1.47 1.68 18.03
C LEU A 135 1.92 0.34 17.45
N THR A 136 2.66 -0.46 18.23
CA THR A 136 3.08 -1.81 17.83
C THR A 136 1.89 -2.70 17.49
N ARG A 137 0.80 -2.63 18.28
CA ARG A 137 -0.43 -3.38 18.02
C ARG A 137 -1.15 -2.92 16.75
N LEU A 138 -1.22 -1.61 16.49
CA LEU A 138 -1.83 -1.06 15.28
C LEU A 138 -1.04 -1.45 14.02
N LEU A 139 0.29 -1.34 14.07
CA LEU A 139 1.16 -1.76 12.97
C LEU A 139 1.06 -3.25 12.72
N ARG A 140 1.03 -4.07 13.77
CA ARG A 140 0.79 -5.51 13.65
C ARG A 140 -0.52 -5.78 12.90
N ALA A 141 -1.64 -5.16 13.31
CA ALA A 141 -2.93 -5.38 12.65
C ALA A 141 -2.89 -5.03 11.15
N ARG A 142 -2.23 -3.93 10.77
CA ARG A 142 -2.05 -3.54 9.36
C ARG A 142 -1.24 -4.57 8.57
N VAL A 143 -0.10 -5.00 9.10
CA VAL A 143 0.75 -6.01 8.44
C VAL A 143 0.04 -7.37 8.36
N GLU A 144 -0.73 -7.73 9.38
CA GLU A 144 -1.48 -8.97 9.44
C GLU A 144 -2.56 -9.05 8.35
N SER A 145 -3.16 -7.90 7.99
CA SER A 145 -4.06 -7.77 6.84
C SER A 145 -3.33 -7.80 5.50
N ALA A 146 -2.12 -7.24 5.41
CA ALA A 146 -1.34 -7.21 4.18
C ALA A 146 -0.67 -8.56 3.86
N ILE A 147 -0.42 -9.40 4.87
CA ILE A 147 0.24 -10.70 4.75
C ILE A 147 -0.69 -11.80 5.31
N PRO A 148 -1.66 -12.29 4.52
CA PRO A 148 -2.53 -13.40 4.91
C PRO A 148 -1.78 -14.72 5.16
N ALA A 149 -2.46 -15.70 5.78
CA ALA A 149 -1.94 -17.05 6.07
C ALA A 149 -1.30 -17.75 4.86
N SER A 150 -1.87 -17.52 3.67
CA SER A 150 -1.46 -18.11 2.40
C SER A 150 -0.05 -17.72 1.94
N PHE A 151 0.56 -16.66 2.48
CA PHE A 151 1.97 -16.36 2.23
C PHE A 151 2.91 -17.45 2.74
N GLY A 152 2.53 -18.17 3.81
CA GLY A 152 3.30 -19.34 4.27
C GLY A 152 3.37 -20.42 3.20
N LEU A 153 2.27 -20.66 2.49
CA LEU A 153 2.20 -21.62 1.38
C LEU A 153 3.06 -21.19 0.20
N LEU A 154 3.15 -19.89 -0.10
CA LEU A 154 4.05 -19.38 -1.12
C LEU A 154 5.51 -19.65 -0.80
N VAL A 155 5.92 -19.47 0.47
CA VAL A 155 7.30 -19.75 0.86
C VAL A 155 7.59 -21.25 0.80
N GLN A 156 6.65 -22.10 1.20
CA GLN A 156 6.78 -23.56 1.05
C GLN A 156 6.90 -23.98 -0.42
N LEU A 157 6.10 -23.37 -1.31
CA LEU A 157 6.21 -23.59 -2.75
C LEU A 157 7.59 -23.17 -3.26
N ALA A 158 8.07 -21.99 -2.87
CA ALA A 158 9.38 -21.49 -3.25
C ALA A 158 10.51 -22.42 -2.75
N GLU A 159 10.41 -22.90 -1.51
CA GLU A 159 11.36 -23.85 -0.91
C GLU A 159 11.40 -25.17 -1.70
N LYS A 160 10.24 -25.75 -2.01
CA LYS A 160 10.10 -26.99 -2.80
C LYS A 160 10.77 -26.92 -4.17
N PHE A 161 10.66 -25.77 -4.85
CA PHE A 161 11.20 -25.59 -6.20
C PHE A 161 12.59 -24.94 -6.24
N LYS A 162 13.13 -24.47 -5.11
CA LYS A 162 14.42 -23.77 -5.02
C LYS A 162 15.57 -24.49 -5.71
N LEU A 163 15.69 -25.81 -5.52
CA LEU A 163 16.75 -26.62 -6.12
C LEU A 163 16.57 -26.77 -7.63
N LEU A 164 15.35 -27.05 -8.10
CA LEU A 164 15.03 -27.19 -9.53
C LEU A 164 15.27 -25.87 -10.27
N VAL A 165 14.84 -24.74 -9.71
CA VAL A 165 15.08 -23.41 -10.26
C VAL A 165 16.58 -23.11 -10.32
N LYS A 166 17.34 -23.48 -9.29
CA LYS A 166 18.80 -23.31 -9.27
C LYS A 166 19.51 -24.12 -10.35
N GLN A 167 19.02 -25.34 -10.64
CA GLN A 167 19.57 -26.19 -11.70
C GLN A 167 19.24 -25.63 -13.10
N ARG A 168 18.01 -25.16 -13.31
CA ARG A 168 17.55 -24.66 -14.61
C ARG A 168 18.08 -23.25 -14.94
N ILE A 169 18.25 -22.41 -13.91
CA ILE A 169 18.68 -21.01 -14.02
C ILE A 169 19.94 -20.82 -13.15
N PRO A 170 21.14 -21.00 -13.72
CA PRO A 170 22.40 -20.93 -12.97
C PRO A 170 22.74 -19.51 -12.48
N GLN A 171 22.34 -18.48 -13.23
CA GLN A 171 22.70 -17.10 -12.92
C GLN A 171 21.82 -16.53 -11.78
N PRO A 172 22.42 -15.97 -10.70
CA PRO A 172 21.64 -15.43 -9.57
C PRO A 172 20.69 -14.28 -9.93
N SER A 173 21.09 -13.37 -10.82
CA SER A 173 20.26 -12.24 -11.26
C SER A 173 18.99 -12.72 -11.97
N GLN A 174 19.11 -13.65 -12.90
CA GLN A 174 17.99 -14.25 -13.62
C GLN A 174 17.06 -15.06 -12.70
N ARG A 175 17.60 -15.76 -11.69
CA ARG A 175 16.77 -16.43 -10.67
C ARG A 175 15.90 -15.45 -9.90
N ARG A 176 16.44 -14.27 -9.57
CA ARG A 176 15.68 -13.24 -8.87
C ARG A 176 14.49 -12.80 -9.73
N VAL A 177 14.74 -12.51 -11.02
CA VAL A 177 13.69 -12.14 -11.98
C VAL A 177 12.61 -13.22 -12.07
N PHE A 178 13.01 -14.49 -12.21
CA PHE A 178 12.08 -15.61 -12.25
C PHE A 178 11.22 -15.69 -10.97
N TRP A 179 11.84 -15.59 -9.78
CA TRP A 179 11.09 -15.63 -8.52
C TRP A 179 10.17 -14.43 -8.34
N GLU A 180 10.58 -13.23 -8.74
CA GLU A 180 9.70 -12.05 -8.74
C GLU A 180 8.46 -12.29 -9.62
N LYS A 181 8.66 -12.79 -10.86
CA LYS A 181 7.57 -13.13 -11.80
C LYS A 181 6.62 -14.18 -11.21
N ILE A 182 7.15 -15.26 -10.63
CA ILE A 182 6.34 -16.34 -10.06
C ILE A 182 5.55 -15.88 -8.83
N LEU A 183 6.20 -15.19 -7.90
CA LEU A 183 5.61 -14.80 -6.61
C LEU A 183 4.66 -13.61 -6.71
N GLN A 184 4.62 -12.92 -7.87
CA GLN A 184 3.74 -11.78 -8.13
C GLN A 184 2.72 -12.06 -9.24
N GLY A 185 2.87 -13.16 -9.97
CA GLY A 185 2.04 -13.53 -11.11
C GLY A 185 0.96 -14.59 -10.78
N PRO A 186 0.44 -15.26 -11.81
CA PRO A 186 -0.71 -16.18 -11.68
C PRO A 186 -0.46 -17.37 -10.75
N VAL A 187 0.81 -17.82 -10.61
CA VAL A 187 1.17 -18.89 -9.65
C VAL A 187 0.82 -18.44 -8.22
N ALA A 188 1.10 -17.19 -7.86
CA ALA A 188 0.80 -16.69 -6.53
C ALA A 188 -0.71 -16.57 -6.29
N GLU A 189 -1.46 -16.12 -7.29
CA GLU A 189 -2.92 -16.03 -7.22
C GLU A 189 -3.56 -17.41 -6.98
N LEU A 190 -3.09 -18.44 -7.70
CA LEU A 190 -3.55 -19.83 -7.51
C LEU A 190 -3.29 -20.33 -6.08
N VAL A 191 -2.13 -20.02 -5.50
CA VAL A 191 -1.83 -20.35 -4.10
C VAL A 191 -2.77 -19.63 -3.14
N PHE A 192 -3.05 -18.35 -3.38
CA PHE A 192 -3.94 -17.55 -2.53
C PHE A 192 -5.39 -18.04 -2.52
N VAL A 193 -5.88 -18.61 -3.62
CA VAL A 193 -7.23 -19.21 -3.71
C VAL A 193 -7.25 -20.70 -3.33
N GLY A 194 -6.14 -21.26 -2.84
CA GLY A 194 -6.06 -22.64 -2.36
C GLY A 194 -5.86 -23.71 -3.45
N LYS A 195 -5.58 -23.31 -4.69
CA LYS A 195 -5.36 -24.22 -5.84
C LYS A 195 -3.89 -24.63 -5.95
N GLN A 196 -3.40 -25.32 -4.92
CA GLN A 196 -1.96 -25.60 -4.78
C GLN A 196 -1.40 -26.50 -5.89
N SER A 197 -2.13 -27.53 -6.31
CA SER A 197 -1.70 -28.41 -7.42
C SER A 197 -1.57 -27.66 -8.74
N GLU A 198 -2.56 -26.83 -9.09
CA GLU A 198 -2.54 -26.00 -10.31
C GLU A 198 -1.36 -25.01 -10.29
N ALA A 199 -1.08 -24.40 -9.12
CA ALA A 199 0.07 -23.50 -8.95
C ALA A 199 1.40 -24.22 -9.20
N GLU A 200 1.56 -25.44 -8.69
CA GLU A 200 2.76 -26.25 -8.91
C GLU A 200 2.94 -26.65 -10.38
N GLU A 201 1.87 -27.05 -11.05
CA GLU A 201 1.88 -27.39 -12.47
C GLU A 201 2.26 -26.17 -13.33
N LEU A 202 1.67 -25.01 -13.05
CA LEU A 202 1.98 -23.76 -13.75
C LEU A 202 3.44 -23.35 -13.55
N LEU A 203 3.97 -23.43 -12.32
CA LEU A 203 5.38 -23.14 -12.04
C LEU A 203 6.29 -24.11 -12.80
N ARG A 204 5.99 -25.41 -12.82
CA ARG A 204 6.74 -26.41 -13.61
C ARG A 204 6.74 -26.06 -15.10
N SER A 205 5.58 -25.72 -15.65
CA SER A 205 5.43 -25.34 -17.05
C SER A 205 6.28 -24.11 -17.38
N GLN A 206 6.22 -23.05 -16.56
CA GLN A 206 7.04 -21.85 -16.74
C GLN A 206 8.54 -22.15 -16.66
N LEU A 207 8.95 -23.07 -15.78
CA LEU A 207 10.36 -23.47 -15.64
C LEU A 207 10.87 -24.31 -16.84
N GLN A 208 9.97 -25.03 -17.52
CA GLN A 208 10.28 -25.84 -18.70
C GLN A 208 10.35 -25.05 -20.00
N GLN A 209 9.95 -23.77 -20.00
CA GLN A 209 10.07 -22.91 -21.18
C GLN A 209 11.53 -22.81 -21.66
N PRO A 210 11.78 -22.62 -22.98
CA PRO A 210 13.14 -22.59 -23.55
C PRO A 210 14.03 -21.56 -22.89
N ASP A 211 13.46 -20.38 -22.61
CA ASP A 211 14.06 -19.38 -21.76
C ASP A 211 13.04 -18.98 -20.67
N PRO A 212 13.13 -19.57 -19.47
CA PRO A 212 12.20 -19.31 -18.37
C PRO A 212 12.43 -17.92 -17.76
N THR A 213 13.45 -17.20 -18.22
CA THR A 213 13.88 -15.91 -17.69
C THR A 213 13.62 -14.75 -18.64
N VAL A 214 13.07 -15.01 -19.84
CA VAL A 214 12.58 -13.95 -20.72
C VAL A 214 11.55 -13.14 -19.95
N ASN A 215 11.97 -11.94 -19.56
CA ASN A 215 11.07 -10.87 -19.25
C ASN A 215 10.60 -10.34 -20.60
N GLU A 216 9.45 -10.79 -21.04
CA GLU A 216 8.68 -10.00 -21.99
C GLU A 216 8.39 -8.68 -21.27
N GLY A 217 8.91 -7.57 -21.80
CA GLY A 217 8.63 -6.28 -21.18
C GLY A 217 7.13 -6.03 -21.21
N GLU A 218 6.66 -5.37 -20.16
CA GLU A 218 5.25 -5.20 -19.90
C GLU A 218 4.98 -3.75 -19.53
N VAL A 219 3.85 -3.22 -19.98
CA VAL A 219 3.46 -1.83 -19.69
C VAL A 219 2.33 -1.81 -18.66
N TYR A 220 2.55 -1.12 -17.55
CA TYR A 220 1.54 -0.82 -16.53
C TYR A 220 1.00 0.59 -16.75
N LEU A 221 -0.27 0.72 -17.14
CA LEU A 221 -0.98 2.00 -17.15
C LEU A 221 -1.60 2.23 -15.79
N ILE A 222 -0.99 3.12 -15.01
CA ILE A 222 -1.31 3.30 -13.60
C ILE A 222 -1.95 4.68 -13.38
N GLY A 223 -3.15 4.69 -12.82
CA GLY A 223 -3.76 5.90 -12.28
C GLY A 223 -3.10 6.31 -10.97
N ALA A 224 -2.47 7.49 -10.96
CA ALA A 224 -1.77 8.05 -9.80
C ALA A 224 -2.72 8.66 -8.76
N GLY A 225 -4.00 8.85 -9.11
CA GLY A 225 -4.90 9.67 -8.31
C GLY A 225 -4.72 11.17 -8.57
N PRO A 226 -5.51 12.02 -7.88
CA PRO A 226 -5.55 13.46 -8.13
C PRO A 226 -4.41 14.26 -7.50
N GLY A 227 -3.63 13.67 -6.60
CA GLY A 227 -2.47 14.32 -5.99
C GLY A 227 -2.04 13.67 -4.68
N ASP A 228 -2.97 13.43 -3.76
CA ASP A 228 -2.69 12.78 -2.47
C ASP A 228 -2.12 11.36 -2.68
N PRO A 229 -0.90 11.07 -2.19
CA PRO A 229 -0.30 9.75 -2.34
C PRO A 229 -1.06 8.63 -1.62
N ASP A 230 -1.86 8.93 -0.60
CA ASP A 230 -2.68 7.93 0.10
C ASP A 230 -3.92 7.51 -0.71
N LEU A 231 -4.24 8.21 -1.81
CA LEU A 231 -5.28 7.82 -2.77
C LEU A 231 -4.77 6.86 -3.85
N LEU A 232 -3.48 6.51 -3.82
CA LEU A 232 -2.92 5.49 -4.70
C LEU A 232 -3.49 4.11 -4.32
N THR A 233 -3.90 3.33 -5.31
CA THR A 233 -4.41 1.98 -5.04
C THR A 233 -3.27 1.04 -4.64
N PHE A 234 -3.55 0.01 -3.82
CA PHE A 234 -2.54 -0.97 -3.44
C PHE A 234 -1.92 -1.70 -4.64
N LYS A 235 -2.71 -1.94 -5.71
CA LYS A 235 -2.20 -2.53 -6.96
C LYS A 235 -1.23 -1.56 -7.66
N ALA A 236 -1.55 -0.26 -7.71
CA ALA A 236 -0.69 0.76 -8.29
C ALA A 236 0.65 0.86 -7.54
N LEU A 237 0.62 0.95 -6.20
CA LEU A 237 1.82 0.96 -5.37
C LEU A 237 2.70 -0.28 -5.60
N ARG A 238 2.08 -1.47 -5.61
CA ARG A 238 2.78 -2.73 -5.86
C ARG A 238 3.50 -2.74 -7.21
N LEU A 239 2.84 -2.31 -8.27
CA LEU A 239 3.44 -2.26 -9.62
C LEU A 239 4.52 -1.16 -9.74
N LEU A 240 4.33 0.00 -9.10
CA LEU A 240 5.35 1.06 -9.05
C LEU A 240 6.62 0.64 -8.32
N GLN A 241 6.51 -0.23 -7.31
CA GLN A 241 7.67 -0.80 -6.61
C GLN A 241 8.39 -1.88 -7.43
N GLN A 242 7.75 -2.41 -8.48
CA GLN A 242 8.33 -3.43 -9.37
C GLN A 242 8.91 -2.82 -10.63
N ALA A 243 8.34 -1.72 -11.13
CA ALA A 243 8.72 -1.10 -12.39
C ALA A 243 10.22 -0.82 -12.50
N ASP A 244 10.78 -1.12 -13.67
CA ASP A 244 12.17 -0.81 -13.99
C ASP A 244 12.31 0.63 -14.48
N VAL A 245 11.28 1.14 -15.16
CA VAL A 245 11.20 2.51 -15.67
C VAL A 245 9.82 3.07 -15.39
N ILE A 246 9.76 4.34 -15.03
CA ILE A 246 8.54 5.08 -14.72
C ILE A 246 8.45 6.24 -15.70
N VAL A 247 7.44 6.20 -16.55
CA VAL A 247 7.13 7.25 -17.52
C VAL A 247 5.96 8.06 -16.98
N TYR A 248 6.19 9.32 -16.61
CA TYR A 248 5.22 10.15 -15.91
C TYR A 248 5.08 11.54 -16.53
N ASP A 249 3.94 12.18 -16.28
CA ASP A 249 3.66 13.55 -16.74
C ASP A 249 3.48 14.52 -15.56
N ARG A 250 3.20 15.78 -15.90
CA ARG A 250 3.12 16.90 -14.95
C ARG A 250 2.06 16.71 -13.86
N LEU A 251 1.01 15.91 -14.11
CA LEU A 251 -0.11 15.76 -13.17
C LEU A 251 0.17 14.73 -12.07
N VAL A 252 1.30 14.05 -12.13
CA VAL A 252 1.74 13.13 -11.09
C VAL A 252 2.52 13.90 -10.02
N SER A 253 2.11 13.77 -8.76
CA SER A 253 2.77 14.42 -7.63
C SER A 253 4.13 13.78 -7.32
N ILE A 254 5.04 14.57 -6.73
CA ILE A 254 6.38 14.08 -6.36
C ILE A 254 6.28 13.01 -5.27
N GLU A 255 5.31 13.16 -4.36
CA GLU A 255 5.06 12.23 -3.28
C GLU A 255 4.69 10.83 -3.79
N VAL A 256 3.90 10.75 -4.88
CA VAL A 256 3.61 9.47 -5.54
C VAL A 256 4.86 8.89 -6.22
N LEU A 257 5.69 9.72 -6.84
CA LEU A 257 6.94 9.28 -7.47
C LEU A 257 7.97 8.77 -6.45
N ASP A 258 7.93 9.26 -5.22
CA ASP A 258 8.81 8.84 -4.13
C ASP A 258 8.41 7.49 -3.52
N MET A 259 7.17 7.03 -3.74
CA MET A 259 6.72 5.69 -3.38
C MET A 259 7.25 4.59 -4.30
N ALA A 260 7.77 4.97 -5.45
CA ALA A 260 8.28 4.04 -6.43
C ALA A 260 9.61 3.39 -6.01
N ARG A 261 10.01 2.35 -6.76
CA ARG A 261 11.31 1.68 -6.55
C ARG A 261 12.46 2.70 -6.63
N ARG A 262 13.36 2.71 -5.65
CA ARG A 262 14.43 3.73 -5.51
C ARG A 262 15.42 3.78 -6.68
N ASP A 263 15.65 2.65 -7.33
CA ASP A 263 16.57 2.46 -8.46
C ASP A 263 15.84 2.38 -9.81
N ALA A 264 14.53 2.68 -9.87
CA ALA A 264 13.82 2.79 -11.13
C ALA A 264 14.22 4.07 -11.88
N GLU A 265 14.42 3.94 -13.19
CA GLU A 265 14.64 5.08 -14.08
C GLU A 265 13.35 5.90 -14.18
N LYS A 266 13.41 7.23 -14.04
CA LYS A 266 12.25 8.12 -14.10
C LYS A 266 12.34 9.00 -15.35
N ILE A 267 11.40 8.84 -16.28
CA ILE A 267 11.33 9.60 -17.54
C ILE A 267 10.11 10.52 -17.52
N TYR A 268 10.36 11.82 -17.57
CA TYR A 268 9.31 12.84 -17.63
C TYR A 268 8.89 13.09 -19.09
N VAL A 269 7.59 13.05 -19.37
CA VAL A 269 7.01 13.24 -20.73
C VAL A 269 6.02 14.41 -20.82
N GLY A 270 5.90 15.23 -19.77
CA GLY A 270 4.98 16.38 -19.75
C GLY A 270 5.46 17.61 -20.54
N LYS A 271 4.54 18.53 -20.87
CA LYS A 271 4.86 19.82 -21.50
C LYS A 271 5.58 20.73 -20.49
N GLN A 272 6.89 20.96 -20.67
CA GLN A 272 7.60 22.09 -20.05
C GLN A 272 7.51 23.31 -20.99
N ARG A 273 7.32 24.50 -20.41
CA ARG A 273 7.01 25.73 -21.17
C ARG A 273 8.09 26.20 -22.15
N ASP A 274 9.29 25.61 -22.18
CA ASP A 274 10.39 26.05 -23.05
C ASP A 274 11.22 24.92 -23.70
N ASN A 275 10.73 23.68 -23.75
CA ASN A 275 11.45 22.59 -24.42
C ASN A 275 10.48 21.69 -25.20
N HIS A 276 10.81 21.44 -26.48
CA HIS A 276 9.96 20.73 -27.44
C HIS A 276 9.32 19.48 -26.82
N SER A 277 8.00 19.56 -26.62
CA SER A 277 7.16 18.48 -26.11
C SER A 277 7.23 17.27 -27.05
N LEU A 278 7.35 16.07 -26.49
CA LEU A 278 7.11 14.84 -27.25
C LEU A 278 5.63 14.78 -27.66
N PRO A 279 5.31 14.68 -28.96
CA PRO A 279 3.97 14.32 -29.42
C PRO A 279 3.48 13.03 -28.75
N GLN A 280 2.16 12.85 -28.63
CA GLN A 280 1.60 11.63 -28.02
C GLN A 280 2.13 10.35 -28.68
N GLU A 281 2.29 10.36 -30.01
CA GLU A 281 2.87 9.25 -30.76
C GLU A 281 4.29 8.90 -30.28
N SER A 282 5.09 9.91 -29.93
CA SER A 282 6.44 9.70 -29.39
C SER A 282 6.43 9.15 -27.97
N ILE A 283 5.41 9.46 -27.16
CA ILE A 283 5.23 8.82 -25.84
C ILE A 283 4.87 7.35 -26.04
N ASN A 284 3.94 7.04 -26.95
CA ASN A 284 3.57 5.66 -27.27
C ASN A 284 4.79 4.86 -27.75
N GLN A 285 5.57 5.42 -28.67
CA GLN A 285 6.80 4.79 -29.17
C GLN A 285 7.82 4.55 -28.06
N LEU A 286 8.03 5.52 -27.16
CA LEU A 286 8.90 5.35 -26.01
C LEU A 286 8.46 4.16 -25.12
N LEU A 287 7.18 4.05 -24.83
CA LEU A 287 6.65 2.94 -24.02
C LEU A 287 6.87 1.58 -24.70
N ILE A 288 6.67 1.54 -26.03
CA ILE A 288 6.92 0.36 -26.87
C ILE A 288 8.40 -0.02 -26.83
N ASP A 289 9.30 0.92 -27.08
CA ASP A 289 10.75 0.66 -27.14
C ASP A 289 11.27 0.12 -25.80
N LEU A 290 10.80 0.70 -24.69
CA LEU A 290 11.16 0.24 -23.34
C LEU A 290 10.64 -1.17 -23.06
N ALA A 291 9.42 -1.50 -23.48
CA ALA A 291 8.85 -2.83 -23.32
C ALA A 291 9.54 -3.87 -24.23
N LEU A 292 9.85 -3.52 -25.48
CA LEU A 292 10.60 -4.38 -26.39
C LEU A 292 12.04 -4.62 -25.90
N ALA A 293 12.60 -3.69 -25.14
CA ALA A 293 13.87 -3.88 -24.42
C ALA A 293 13.75 -4.79 -23.17
N GLY A 294 12.58 -5.37 -22.90
CA GLY A 294 12.34 -6.30 -21.78
C GLY A 294 12.12 -5.61 -20.43
N LYS A 295 11.89 -4.29 -20.40
CA LYS A 295 11.67 -3.55 -19.15
C LYS A 295 10.21 -3.63 -18.69
N ARG A 296 9.99 -3.62 -17.37
CA ARG A 296 8.67 -3.34 -16.78
C ARG A 296 8.44 -1.83 -16.73
N VAL A 297 7.52 -1.33 -17.53
CA VAL A 297 7.32 0.10 -17.75
C VAL A 297 6.07 0.56 -17.02
N ALA A 298 6.20 1.41 -16.00
CA ALA A 298 5.06 2.06 -15.37
C ALA A 298 4.75 3.39 -16.08
N ARG A 299 3.70 3.43 -16.89
CA ARG A 299 3.11 4.67 -17.40
C ARG A 299 2.17 5.25 -16.33
N LEU A 300 2.70 6.17 -15.55
CA LEU A 300 1.98 6.81 -14.44
C LEU A 300 1.25 8.06 -14.96
N LYS A 301 -0.08 8.10 -14.75
CA LYS A 301 -0.98 9.12 -15.29
C LYS A 301 -1.76 9.77 -14.15
N GLY A 302 -1.87 11.10 -14.13
CA GLY A 302 -2.68 11.81 -13.14
C GLY A 302 -4.16 11.38 -13.21
N GLY A 303 -4.79 11.20 -12.05
CA GLY A 303 -6.17 10.72 -11.94
C GLY A 303 -6.31 9.26 -12.34
N ASP A 304 -7.17 9.00 -13.34
CA ASP A 304 -7.47 7.67 -13.87
C ASP A 304 -7.01 7.53 -15.33
N PRO A 305 -6.44 6.39 -15.76
CA PRO A 305 -5.92 6.23 -17.13
C PRO A 305 -6.98 6.40 -18.24
N PHE A 306 -8.25 6.12 -17.96
CA PHE A 306 -9.33 6.07 -18.95
C PHE A 306 -10.29 7.25 -18.88
N ILE A 307 -10.24 8.07 -17.82
CA ILE A 307 -11.04 9.31 -17.74
C ILE A 307 -10.20 10.49 -18.22
N PHE A 308 -10.40 10.88 -19.49
CA PHE A 308 -9.67 11.96 -20.18
C PHE A 308 -8.14 11.82 -20.17
N GLY A 309 -7.61 10.65 -19.80
CA GLY A 309 -6.18 10.37 -19.73
C GLY A 309 -5.56 9.85 -21.05
N ARG A 310 -6.36 9.59 -22.09
CA ARG A 310 -5.92 9.00 -23.37
C ARG A 310 -5.29 7.59 -23.25
N GLY A 311 -5.55 6.87 -22.16
CA GLY A 311 -5.01 5.52 -21.98
C GLY A 311 -5.47 4.50 -23.03
N GLY A 312 -6.64 4.70 -23.64
CA GLY A 312 -7.12 3.84 -24.74
C GLY A 312 -6.22 3.88 -25.98
N GLU A 313 -5.81 5.08 -26.40
CA GLU A 313 -4.92 5.28 -27.56
C GLU A 313 -3.54 4.61 -27.35
N GLU A 314 -3.03 4.65 -26.11
CA GLU A 314 -1.77 3.99 -25.74
C GLU A 314 -1.91 2.45 -25.86
N ILE A 315 -3.02 1.87 -25.39
CA ILE A 315 -3.26 0.43 -25.39
C ILE A 315 -3.43 -0.16 -26.79
N GLU A 316 -4.14 0.54 -27.69
CA GLU A 316 -4.31 0.08 -29.08
C GLU A 316 -2.96 -0.21 -29.75
N SER A 317 -1.95 0.62 -29.45
CA SER A 317 -0.60 0.47 -29.97
C SER A 317 0.09 -0.79 -29.41
N PHE A 318 -0.14 -1.13 -28.13
CA PHE A 318 0.44 -2.33 -27.50
C PHE A 318 -0.17 -3.62 -28.03
N ILE A 319 -1.50 -3.65 -28.24
CA ILE A 319 -2.21 -4.81 -28.78
C ILE A 319 -1.69 -5.17 -30.18
N GLN A 320 -1.49 -4.16 -31.05
CA GLN A 320 -0.99 -4.37 -32.41
C GLN A 320 0.40 -5.01 -32.45
N LEU A 321 1.22 -4.78 -31.42
CA LEU A 321 2.60 -5.26 -31.32
C LEU A 321 2.77 -6.48 -30.40
N GLY A 322 1.68 -7.00 -29.83
CA GLY A 322 1.72 -8.14 -28.90
C GLY A 322 2.43 -7.85 -27.58
N ILE A 323 2.51 -6.59 -27.16
CA ILE A 323 3.13 -6.18 -25.89
C ILE A 323 2.12 -6.44 -24.76
N SER A 324 2.55 -7.17 -23.73
CA SER A 324 1.73 -7.38 -22.54
C SER A 324 1.51 -6.05 -21.80
N PHE A 325 0.29 -5.84 -21.30
CA PHE A 325 -0.02 -4.64 -20.52
C PHE A 325 -1.06 -4.92 -19.44
N GLN A 326 -1.05 -4.07 -18.41
CA GLN A 326 -2.08 -4.03 -17.37
C GLN A 326 -2.54 -2.61 -17.15
N VAL A 327 -3.84 -2.45 -16.91
CA VAL A 327 -4.42 -1.18 -16.49
C VAL A 327 -4.77 -1.26 -15.01
N VAL A 328 -4.35 -0.25 -14.25
CA VAL A 328 -4.73 -0.06 -12.86
C VAL A 328 -5.52 1.23 -12.76
N PRO A 329 -6.82 1.17 -12.42
CA PRO A 329 -7.62 2.36 -12.28
C PRO A 329 -7.10 3.22 -11.12
N GLY A 330 -7.32 4.52 -11.23
CA GLY A 330 -6.99 5.50 -10.22
C GLY A 330 -8.23 6.23 -9.71
N ILE A 331 -8.10 6.89 -8.58
CA ILE A 331 -9.12 7.85 -8.14
C ILE A 331 -9.10 9.02 -9.12
N THR A 332 -10.17 9.19 -9.90
CA THR A 332 -10.25 10.31 -10.84
C THR A 332 -10.41 11.65 -10.13
N ALA A 333 -10.01 12.75 -10.78
CA ALA A 333 -10.06 14.08 -10.18
C ALA A 333 -11.47 14.46 -9.73
N ALA A 334 -12.51 14.07 -10.46
CA ALA A 334 -13.90 14.30 -10.05
C ALA A 334 -14.19 13.71 -8.67
N ALA A 335 -13.90 12.43 -8.45
CA ALA A 335 -14.21 11.75 -7.20
C ALA A 335 -13.36 12.29 -6.04
N GLY A 336 -12.06 12.50 -6.27
CA GLY A 336 -11.15 13.01 -5.25
C GLY A 336 -11.47 14.45 -4.84
N CYS A 337 -11.54 15.37 -5.81
CA CYS A 337 -11.83 16.78 -5.55
C CYS A 337 -13.20 16.96 -4.89
N ALA A 338 -14.23 16.27 -5.37
CA ALA A 338 -15.57 16.30 -4.77
C ALA A 338 -15.55 15.90 -3.29
N SER A 339 -14.90 14.77 -2.98
CA SER A 339 -14.85 14.24 -1.62
C SER A 339 -14.05 15.15 -0.67
N TYR A 340 -12.91 15.68 -1.13
CA TYR A 340 -12.04 16.54 -0.32
C TYR A 340 -12.51 18.00 -0.26
N ALA A 341 -13.37 18.43 -1.17
CA ALA A 341 -14.05 19.72 -1.11
C ALA A 341 -15.39 19.65 -0.38
N GLY A 342 -15.84 18.49 0.11
CA GLY A 342 -17.17 18.37 0.72
C GLY A 342 -18.33 18.66 -0.25
N ILE A 343 -18.15 18.39 -1.54
CA ILE A 343 -19.17 18.60 -2.59
C ILE A 343 -19.50 17.21 -3.17
N PRO A 344 -20.51 16.50 -2.65
CA PRO A 344 -20.85 15.18 -3.18
C PRO A 344 -21.33 15.31 -4.63
N LEU A 345 -20.86 14.43 -5.52
CA LEU A 345 -21.26 14.48 -6.93
C LEU A 345 -22.74 14.15 -7.16
N THR A 346 -23.35 13.40 -6.24
CA THR A 346 -24.78 13.11 -6.23
C THR A 346 -25.34 13.29 -4.82
N HIS A 347 -26.57 13.77 -4.74
CA HIS A 347 -27.34 13.84 -3.50
C HIS A 347 -28.81 13.76 -3.85
N ARG A 348 -29.60 13.01 -3.06
CA ARG A 348 -30.99 12.62 -3.37
C ARG A 348 -31.86 13.80 -3.78
N ASP A 349 -31.72 14.92 -3.08
CA ASP A 349 -32.53 16.13 -3.30
C ASP A 349 -31.91 17.14 -4.29
N HIS A 350 -30.71 16.86 -4.83
CA HIS A 350 -29.95 17.81 -5.65
C HIS A 350 -29.67 17.32 -7.07
N ALA A 351 -29.17 16.08 -7.21
CA ALA A 351 -28.71 15.56 -8.49
C ALA A 351 -28.91 14.05 -8.59
N GLN A 352 -29.61 13.62 -9.63
CA GLN A 352 -29.86 12.21 -9.97
C GLN A 352 -28.88 11.68 -11.03
N SER A 353 -28.18 12.58 -11.71
CA SER A 353 -27.14 12.28 -12.69
C SER A 353 -25.88 13.10 -12.42
N CYS A 354 -24.74 12.55 -12.83
CA CYS A 354 -23.48 13.24 -12.84
C CYS A 354 -22.81 13.06 -14.20
N THR A 355 -22.38 14.16 -14.82
CA THR A 355 -21.85 14.19 -16.19
C THR A 355 -20.42 14.72 -16.16
N PHE A 356 -19.48 13.96 -16.71
CA PHE A 356 -18.09 14.37 -16.84
C PHE A 356 -17.84 14.87 -18.27
N VAL A 357 -17.31 16.08 -18.40
CA VAL A 357 -16.98 16.68 -19.70
C VAL A 357 -15.59 17.32 -19.69
N THR A 358 -15.03 17.51 -20.88
CA THR A 358 -13.77 18.24 -21.08
C THR A 358 -14.07 19.62 -21.66
N GLY A 359 -13.49 20.67 -21.06
CA GLY A 359 -13.58 22.05 -21.57
C GLY A 359 -12.65 22.33 -22.75
N HIS A 360 -11.85 21.36 -23.18
CA HIS A 360 -10.97 21.48 -24.34
C HIS A 360 -11.05 20.22 -25.20
N LEU A 361 -11.45 20.36 -26.47
CA LEU A 361 -11.43 19.29 -27.47
C LEU A 361 -10.09 19.29 -28.22
N LYS A 362 -9.80 18.19 -28.93
CA LYS A 362 -8.54 17.97 -29.67
C LYS A 362 -8.29 19.02 -30.77
N ASP A 363 -9.33 19.71 -31.22
CA ASP A 363 -9.32 20.76 -32.24
C ASP A 363 -9.28 22.19 -31.68
N GLY A 364 -9.20 22.34 -30.35
CA GLY A 364 -9.22 23.64 -29.68
C GLY A 364 -10.59 24.31 -29.64
N SER A 365 -11.65 23.64 -30.11
CA SER A 365 -13.03 24.13 -30.03
C SER A 365 -13.71 23.73 -28.72
N ILE A 366 -14.74 24.49 -28.32
CA ILE A 366 -15.69 24.10 -27.28
C ILE A 366 -17.00 23.75 -27.98
N ASN A 367 -17.17 22.46 -28.28
CA ASN A 367 -18.40 21.95 -28.86
C ASN A 367 -19.07 20.99 -27.86
N LEU A 368 -19.49 21.55 -26.73
CA LEU A 368 -20.26 20.82 -25.72
C LEU A 368 -21.75 20.88 -26.07
N ASP A 369 -22.48 19.83 -25.74
CA ASP A 369 -23.94 19.82 -25.85
C ASP A 369 -24.55 20.68 -24.71
N TRP A 370 -24.57 22.00 -24.93
CA TRP A 370 -25.08 22.97 -23.95
C TRP A 370 -26.53 22.71 -23.56
N GLN A 371 -27.34 22.20 -24.49
CA GLN A 371 -28.74 21.88 -24.21
C GLN A 371 -28.85 20.69 -23.24
N GLN A 372 -28.00 19.68 -23.37
CA GLN A 372 -27.92 18.58 -22.41
C GLN A 372 -27.38 19.06 -21.06
N LEU A 373 -26.33 19.87 -21.07
CA LEU A 373 -25.67 20.36 -19.85
C LEU A 373 -26.53 21.33 -19.04
N SER A 374 -27.44 22.08 -19.67
CA SER A 374 -28.33 23.01 -18.96
C SER A 374 -29.57 22.35 -18.33
N ARG A 375 -29.77 21.02 -18.45
CA ARG A 375 -30.90 20.32 -17.82
C ARG A 375 -30.83 20.42 -16.28
N PRO A 376 -31.98 20.52 -15.57
CA PRO A 376 -32.00 20.58 -14.11
C PRO A 376 -31.65 19.22 -13.47
N ASN A 377 -31.38 19.23 -12.16
CA ASN A 377 -31.18 18.04 -11.32
C ASN A 377 -29.98 17.15 -11.74
N GLN A 378 -28.92 17.76 -12.25
CA GLN A 378 -27.65 17.10 -12.57
C GLN A 378 -26.46 17.82 -11.95
N THR A 379 -25.38 17.09 -11.74
CA THR A 379 -24.06 17.66 -11.42
C THR A 379 -23.16 17.55 -12.64
N ILE A 380 -22.63 18.68 -13.11
CA ILE A 380 -21.69 18.73 -14.23
C ILE A 380 -20.29 18.88 -13.67
N VAL A 381 -19.36 18.04 -14.12
CA VAL A 381 -17.96 18.13 -13.76
C VAL A 381 -17.13 18.37 -15.01
N ILE A 382 -16.46 19.52 -15.07
CA ILE A 382 -15.69 19.96 -16.23
C ILE A 382 -14.20 19.87 -15.92
N TYR A 383 -13.51 19.04 -16.70
CA TYR A 383 -12.05 18.92 -16.72
C TYR A 383 -11.46 19.93 -17.69
N MET A 384 -10.26 20.43 -17.41
CA MET A 384 -9.52 21.30 -18.33
C MET A 384 -10.30 22.55 -18.81
N GLY A 385 -11.26 23.03 -18.01
CA GLY A 385 -12.16 24.12 -18.39
C GLY A 385 -11.77 25.52 -17.93
N LEU A 386 -10.67 25.69 -17.17
CA LEU A 386 -10.35 26.97 -16.52
C LEU A 386 -10.17 28.12 -17.51
N ALA A 387 -9.44 27.88 -18.61
CA ALA A 387 -9.19 28.89 -19.63
C ALA A 387 -10.49 29.36 -20.31
N GLU A 388 -11.49 28.48 -20.37
CA GLU A 388 -12.76 28.71 -21.08
C GLU A 388 -13.94 28.94 -20.13
N LEU A 389 -13.66 29.17 -18.84
CA LEU A 389 -14.68 29.28 -17.81
C LEU A 389 -15.72 30.36 -18.11
N ALA A 390 -15.28 31.52 -18.62
CA ALA A 390 -16.17 32.61 -18.99
C ALA A 390 -17.14 32.22 -20.13
N THR A 391 -16.64 31.46 -21.12
CA THR A 391 -17.44 30.95 -22.24
C THR A 391 -18.44 29.90 -21.76
N ILE A 392 -17.98 28.95 -20.95
CA ILE A 392 -18.82 27.90 -20.35
C ILE A 392 -19.98 28.51 -19.55
N CYS A 393 -19.68 29.44 -18.64
CA CYS A 393 -20.70 30.10 -17.81
C CYS A 393 -21.73 30.85 -18.66
N ARG A 394 -21.28 31.57 -19.70
CA ARG A 394 -22.16 32.30 -20.62
C ARG A 394 -23.08 31.36 -21.39
N SER A 395 -22.52 30.32 -22.00
CA SER A 395 -23.31 29.35 -22.78
C SER A 395 -24.33 28.61 -21.92
N LEU A 396 -23.99 28.24 -20.68
CA LEU A 396 -24.97 27.61 -19.78
C LEU A 396 -26.17 28.54 -19.49
N ILE A 397 -25.92 29.84 -19.27
CA ILE A 397 -26.97 30.84 -19.05
C ILE A 397 -27.83 31.01 -20.31
N GLU A 398 -27.21 31.15 -21.48
CA GLU A 398 -27.91 31.29 -22.76
C GLU A 398 -28.84 30.11 -23.05
N TYR A 399 -28.44 28.90 -22.64
CA TYR A 399 -29.21 27.67 -22.83
C TYR A 399 -30.14 27.32 -21.65
N GLY A 400 -30.40 28.28 -20.76
CA GLY A 400 -31.47 28.19 -19.76
C GLY A 400 -31.04 27.81 -18.34
N CYS A 401 -29.74 27.75 -18.04
CA CYS A 401 -29.27 27.58 -16.67
C CYS A 401 -29.44 28.91 -15.87
N PRO A 402 -30.03 28.90 -14.67
CA PRO A 402 -30.19 30.12 -13.87
C PRO A 402 -28.85 30.79 -13.56
N ALA A 403 -28.75 32.11 -13.70
CA ALA A 403 -27.50 32.86 -13.45
C ALA A 403 -26.95 32.67 -12.01
N ASN A 404 -27.83 32.42 -11.04
CA ASN A 404 -27.48 32.13 -9.66
C ASN A 404 -27.16 30.64 -9.39
N HIS A 405 -27.09 29.80 -10.44
CA HIS A 405 -26.87 28.38 -10.26
C HIS A 405 -25.49 28.13 -9.62
N PRO A 406 -25.39 27.26 -8.60
CA PRO A 406 -24.15 27.09 -7.86
C PRO A 406 -23.03 26.42 -8.68
N ILE A 407 -21.82 26.90 -8.49
CA ILE A 407 -20.59 26.41 -9.13
C ILE A 407 -19.42 26.47 -8.13
N ALA A 408 -18.52 25.51 -8.23
CA ALA A 408 -17.26 25.47 -7.53
C ALA A 408 -16.09 25.26 -8.49
N VAL A 409 -14.96 25.90 -8.21
CA VAL A 409 -13.67 25.64 -8.85
C VAL A 409 -12.71 25.16 -7.79
N ILE A 410 -12.13 23.98 -8.01
CA ILE A 410 -11.24 23.29 -7.08
C ILE A 410 -9.86 23.21 -7.73
N GLN A 411 -8.89 23.93 -7.20
CA GLN A 411 -7.47 23.86 -7.61
C GLN A 411 -6.73 22.84 -6.75
N GLU A 412 -5.84 22.07 -7.38
CA GLU A 412 -4.92 21.13 -6.69
C GLU A 412 -5.64 20.24 -5.67
N GLY A 413 -6.81 19.72 -6.05
CA GLY A 413 -7.68 18.96 -5.15
C GLY A 413 -6.96 17.77 -4.53
N THR A 414 -7.32 17.44 -3.29
CA THR A 414 -6.71 16.43 -2.40
C THR A 414 -5.31 16.75 -1.88
N THR A 415 -4.62 17.73 -2.46
CA THR A 415 -3.29 18.12 -1.97
C THR A 415 -3.38 19.09 -0.80
N ARG A 416 -2.26 19.31 -0.11
CA ARG A 416 -2.15 20.33 0.95
C ARG A 416 -2.36 21.75 0.44
N ASN A 417 -2.19 21.98 -0.86
CA ASN A 417 -2.38 23.27 -1.52
C ASN A 417 -3.78 23.42 -2.13
N GLN A 418 -4.72 22.52 -1.80
CA GLN A 418 -6.08 22.60 -2.32
C GLN A 418 -6.66 24.00 -2.11
N ARG A 419 -7.35 24.54 -3.11
CA ARG A 419 -8.12 25.78 -2.98
C ARG A 419 -9.50 25.54 -3.56
N VAL A 420 -10.54 25.83 -2.77
CA VAL A 420 -11.93 25.70 -3.20
C VAL A 420 -12.55 27.08 -3.26
N LEU A 421 -13.04 27.45 -4.44
CA LEU A 421 -13.78 28.69 -4.66
C LEU A 421 -15.21 28.33 -5.03
N THR A 422 -16.18 28.77 -4.23
CA THR A 422 -17.62 28.60 -4.51
C THR A 422 -18.27 29.92 -4.90
N GLY A 423 -19.37 29.84 -5.65
CA GLY A 423 -20.11 31.00 -6.13
C GLY A 423 -21.25 30.57 -7.04
N THR A 424 -21.60 31.46 -7.97
CA THR A 424 -22.64 31.29 -8.97
C THR A 424 -22.06 31.33 -10.38
N ILE A 425 -22.74 30.73 -11.36
CA ILE A 425 -22.24 30.76 -12.74
C ILE A 425 -22.08 32.19 -13.28
N ALA A 426 -22.82 33.17 -12.75
CA ALA A 426 -22.67 34.57 -13.14
C ALA A 426 -21.41 35.25 -12.61
N ASP A 427 -20.98 34.97 -11.37
CA ASP A 427 -19.86 35.67 -10.73
C ASP A 427 -18.54 34.89 -10.77
N MET A 428 -18.57 33.57 -10.98
CA MET A 428 -17.41 32.69 -10.91
C MET A 428 -16.23 33.11 -11.82
N PRO A 429 -16.42 33.54 -13.09
CA PRO A 429 -15.31 33.99 -13.92
C PRO A 429 -14.50 35.14 -13.27
N SER A 430 -15.19 36.14 -12.71
CA SER A 430 -14.55 37.27 -12.04
C SER A 430 -13.85 36.86 -10.74
N ARG A 431 -14.45 35.94 -9.97
CA ARG A 431 -13.86 35.45 -8.72
C ARG A 431 -12.59 34.63 -8.97
N VAL A 432 -12.57 33.81 -10.03
CA VAL A 432 -11.39 33.03 -10.41
C VAL A 432 -10.22 33.92 -10.82
N GLU A 433 -10.51 34.98 -11.57
CA GLU A 433 -9.51 35.98 -11.97
C GLU A 433 -8.94 36.72 -10.74
N GLN A 434 -9.80 37.20 -9.84
CA GLN A 434 -9.38 37.86 -8.59
C GLN A 434 -8.59 36.94 -7.66
N ALA A 435 -8.93 35.65 -7.63
CA ALA A 435 -8.23 34.65 -6.84
C ALA A 435 -6.95 34.12 -7.52
N GLU A 436 -6.65 34.55 -8.75
CA GLU A 436 -5.50 34.13 -9.55
C GLU A 436 -5.34 32.60 -9.57
N MET A 437 -6.45 31.86 -9.74
CA MET A 437 -6.39 30.39 -9.76
C MET A 437 -5.67 29.89 -11.01
N THR A 438 -4.85 28.86 -10.85
CA THR A 438 -4.08 28.26 -11.96
C THR A 438 -4.34 26.75 -12.07
N PRO A 439 -4.14 26.15 -13.26
CA PRO A 439 -4.29 24.71 -13.43
C PRO A 439 -3.24 23.90 -12.64
N PRO A 440 -3.56 22.68 -12.18
CA PRO A 440 -4.78 21.92 -12.49
C PRO A 440 -5.98 22.32 -11.63
N THR A 441 -7.14 22.48 -12.29
CA THR A 441 -8.41 22.76 -11.63
C THR A 441 -9.52 21.84 -12.14
N LEU A 442 -10.51 21.61 -11.29
CA LEU A 442 -11.77 20.95 -11.63
C LEU A 442 -12.92 21.91 -11.37
N ILE A 443 -13.88 21.99 -12.30
CA ILE A 443 -15.08 22.79 -12.13
C ILE A 443 -16.26 21.86 -11.86
N ILE A 444 -17.05 22.15 -10.82
CA ILE A 444 -18.26 21.41 -10.47
C ILE A 444 -19.44 22.39 -10.51
N ILE A 445 -20.46 22.10 -11.31
CA ILE A 445 -21.66 22.93 -11.48
C ILE A 445 -22.86 22.09 -11.04
N GLY A 446 -23.68 22.62 -10.15
CA GLY A 446 -24.83 21.90 -9.62
C GLY A 446 -25.23 22.38 -8.23
N SER A 447 -26.49 22.16 -7.87
CA SER A 447 -26.98 22.53 -6.53
C SER A 447 -26.25 21.80 -5.40
N VAL A 448 -25.55 20.70 -5.66
CA VAL A 448 -24.69 20.00 -4.67
C VAL A 448 -23.58 20.87 -4.09
N VAL A 449 -23.15 21.93 -4.79
CA VAL A 449 -22.12 22.85 -4.32
C VAL A 449 -22.55 23.59 -3.04
N THR A 450 -23.85 23.78 -2.81
CA THR A 450 -24.34 24.44 -1.58
C THR A 450 -24.05 23.63 -0.31
N LEU A 451 -23.77 22.33 -0.45
CA LEU A 451 -23.43 21.44 0.67
C LEU A 451 -22.00 21.63 1.17
N HIS A 452 -21.12 22.28 0.39
CA HIS A 452 -19.71 22.52 0.74
C HIS A 452 -19.55 23.09 2.16
N GLN A 453 -20.33 24.13 2.52
CA GLN A 453 -20.21 24.78 3.83
C GLN A 453 -20.47 23.83 5.01
N GLN A 454 -21.33 22.84 4.83
CA GLN A 454 -21.70 21.89 5.88
C GLN A 454 -20.74 20.69 5.93
N LEU A 455 -20.27 20.25 4.77
CA LEU A 455 -19.53 19.01 4.58
C LEU A 455 -18.01 19.19 4.41
N ASP A 456 -17.50 20.43 4.33
CA ASP A 456 -16.06 20.66 4.31
C ASP A 456 -15.41 20.13 5.60
N TRP A 457 -14.56 19.13 5.45
CA TRP A 457 -13.84 18.45 6.52
C TRP A 457 -12.33 18.57 6.36
N PHE A 458 -11.86 18.93 5.17
CA PHE A 458 -10.43 18.85 4.81
C PHE A 458 -9.68 20.14 5.12
N GLN A 459 -10.33 21.29 4.94
CA GLN A 459 -9.71 22.61 5.17
C GLN A 459 -10.28 23.36 6.37
N ARG A 460 -11.11 22.70 7.19
CA ARG A 460 -11.59 23.29 8.45
C ARG A 460 -10.40 23.69 9.31
N SER A 461 -10.20 24.99 9.40
CA SER A 461 -9.46 25.60 10.49
C SER A 461 -10.41 25.59 11.69
N ASP A 462 -10.01 24.93 12.78
CA ASP A 462 -10.67 25.13 14.08
C ASP A 462 -10.60 26.61 14.50
#